data_AF-A0A843BWN5-F1
#
_entry.id   AF-A0A843BWN5-F1
#
_cell.length_a   1.000
_cell.length_b   1.000
_cell.length_c   1.000
_cell.angle_alpha   90.00
_cell.angle_beta   90.00
_cell.angle_gamma   90.00
#
_symmetry.space_group_name_H-M   'P 1'
#
loop_
_entity.id
_entity.type
_entity.pdbx_description
1 polymer ?
#
loop_
_entity_poly.entity_id
_entity_poly.type
_entity_poly.pdbx_seq_one_letter_code
_entity_poly.pdbx_strand_id
1 'polypeptide(L)'
;EKTAKDGVTVLLELGIEKELAVTLEEIAKDKIQISLVSVKGILELQNPKPKGVLVIKETLKHAQEVGASEDADVTIYLVSPPKYRIVVSAEDYKSAESVLETAANSAVEFISKNGGKGSFTREK
;
A
#
# COMPACT_ATOMS: atom_id res chain seq x y z
N GLU A 1 -15.83 16.54 1.74
CA GLU A 1 -15.40 15.17 2.09
C GLU A 1 -15.28 14.29 0.86
N LYS A 2 -16.37 14.01 0.12
CA LYS A 2 -16.30 13.22 -1.13
C LYS A 2 -15.23 13.67 -2.13
N THR A 3 -15.08 14.96 -2.39
CA THR A 3 -13.99 15.49 -3.23
C THR A 3 -12.58 15.13 -2.74
N ALA A 4 -12.35 15.08 -1.42
CA ALA A 4 -11.05 14.71 -0.88
C ALA A 4 -10.76 13.21 -1.09
N LYS A 5 -11.80 12.38 -1.07
CA LYS A 5 -11.74 10.92 -1.24
C LYS A 5 -11.71 10.51 -2.71
N ASP A 6 -12.72 10.93 -3.47
CA ASP A 6 -13.02 10.45 -4.82
C ASP A 6 -12.43 11.38 -5.92
N GLY A 7 -11.82 12.50 -5.52
CA GLY A 7 -11.10 13.42 -6.40
C GLY A 7 -11.96 14.42 -7.16
N VAL A 8 -11.35 15.03 -8.20
CA VAL A 8 -11.94 16.15 -8.98
C VAL A 8 -13.20 15.78 -9.76
N THR A 9 -13.41 14.49 -10.06
CA THR A 9 -14.55 13.99 -10.84
C THR A 9 -15.88 14.37 -10.23
N VAL A 10 -16.00 14.29 -8.90
CA VAL A 10 -17.20 14.68 -8.14
C VAL A 10 -17.58 16.14 -8.39
N LEU A 11 -16.59 17.03 -8.52
CA LEU A 11 -16.84 18.46 -8.74
C LEU A 11 -17.25 18.74 -10.20
N LEU A 12 -16.65 18.02 -11.15
CA LEU A 12 -16.99 18.15 -12.57
C LEU A 12 -18.41 17.67 -12.86
N GLU A 13 -18.86 16.57 -12.23
CA GLU A 13 -20.23 16.07 -12.35
C GLU A 13 -21.28 17.05 -11.80
N LEU A 14 -20.90 17.90 -10.85
CA LEU A 14 -21.74 18.97 -10.31
C LEU A 14 -21.75 20.24 -11.17
N GLY A 15 -21.06 20.23 -12.32
CA GLY A 15 -21.00 21.36 -13.25
C GLY A 15 -20.02 22.46 -12.85
N ILE A 16 -19.08 22.17 -11.94
CA ILE A 16 -18.04 23.12 -11.54
C ILE A 16 -16.98 23.19 -12.65
N GLU A 17 -16.55 24.40 -12.98
CA GLU A 17 -15.49 24.63 -13.95
C GLU A 17 -14.19 23.92 -13.54
N LYS A 18 -13.50 23.32 -14.52
CA LYS A 18 -12.33 22.47 -14.28
C LYS A 18 -11.23 23.14 -13.46
N GLU A 19 -10.95 24.42 -13.71
CA GLU A 19 -9.89 25.15 -13.02
C GLU A 19 -10.21 25.31 -11.53
N LEU A 20 -11.44 25.74 -11.23
CA LEU A 20 -11.99 25.78 -9.87
C LEU A 20 -12.05 24.40 -9.22
N ALA A 21 -12.43 23.36 -9.97
CA ALA A 21 -12.55 22.00 -9.47
C ALA A 21 -11.20 21.45 -8.99
N VAL A 22 -10.12 21.69 -9.75
CA VAL A 22 -8.76 21.26 -9.36
C VAL A 22 -8.30 21.99 -8.09
N THR A 23 -8.49 23.32 -8.02
CA THR A 23 -8.12 24.08 -6.81
C THR A 23 -8.90 23.61 -5.57
N LEU A 24 -10.19 23.33 -5.73
CA LEU A 24 -11.02 22.81 -4.64
C LEU A 24 -10.63 21.40 -4.22
N GLU A 25 -10.21 20.54 -5.15
CA GLU A 25 -9.68 19.22 -4.85
C GLU A 25 -8.40 19.31 -4.00
N GLU A 26 -7.45 20.16 -4.38
CA GLU A 26 -6.21 20.35 -3.64
C GLU A 26 -6.47 20.84 -2.21
N ILE A 27 -7.35 21.84 -2.05
CA ILE A 27 -7.74 22.36 -0.74
C ILE A 27 -8.45 21.27 0.07
N ALA A 28 -9.34 20.49 -0.57
CA ALA A 28 -10.05 19.41 0.09
C ALA A 28 -9.08 18.33 0.58
N LYS A 29 -8.11 17.91 -0.24
CA LYS A 29 -7.08 16.93 0.13
C LYS A 29 -6.15 17.44 1.25
N ASP A 30 -5.84 18.73 1.29
CA ASP A 30 -5.00 19.33 2.33
C ASP A 30 -5.74 19.53 3.65
N LYS A 31 -7.01 19.95 3.61
CA LYS A 31 -7.78 20.36 4.80
C LYS A 31 -8.71 19.29 5.36
N ILE A 32 -9.08 18.27 4.59
CA ILE A 32 -10.00 17.21 5.04
C ILE A 32 -9.21 15.94 5.33
N GLN A 33 -9.08 15.61 6.61
CA GLN A 33 -8.50 14.34 7.02
C GLN A 33 -9.51 13.20 6.81
N ILE A 34 -9.18 12.28 5.91
CA ILE A 34 -9.92 11.03 5.76
C ILE A 34 -9.49 10.11 6.91
N SER A 35 -10.46 9.61 7.66
CA SER A 35 -10.21 8.69 8.77
C SER A 35 -9.86 7.31 8.19
N LEU A 36 -8.58 6.99 8.13
CA LEU A 36 -8.08 5.67 7.72
C LEU A 36 -7.68 4.86 8.95
N VAL A 37 -7.97 3.57 8.92
CA VAL A 37 -7.39 2.59 9.84
C VAL A 37 -6.13 2.02 9.25
N SER A 38 -5.19 1.58 10.10
CA SER A 38 -3.93 0.99 9.64
C SER A 38 -3.65 -0.33 10.34
N VAL A 39 -3.25 -1.33 9.55
CA VAL A 39 -2.81 -2.64 10.03
C VAL A 39 -1.37 -2.88 9.56
N LYS A 40 -0.62 -3.68 10.31
CA LYS A 40 0.82 -3.85 10.10
C LYS A 40 1.29 -5.28 10.34
N GLY A 41 2.39 -5.63 9.69
CA GLY A 41 3.09 -6.90 9.91
C GLY A 41 4.53 -6.84 9.43
N ILE A 42 5.26 -7.93 9.68
CA ILE A 42 6.67 -8.09 9.34
C ILE A 42 6.81 -9.16 8.26
N LEU A 43 7.46 -8.80 7.16
CA LEU A 43 7.98 -9.70 6.15
C LEU A 43 9.45 -10.00 6.44
N GLU A 44 9.80 -11.25 6.64
CA GLU A 44 11.19 -11.70 6.68
C GLU A 44 11.56 -12.25 5.31
N LEU A 45 12.41 -11.54 4.57
CA LEU A 45 12.78 -11.87 3.19
C LEU A 45 14.29 -12.05 3.06
N GLN A 46 14.70 -13.19 2.51
CA GLN A 46 16.10 -13.53 2.28
C GLN A 46 16.30 -14.08 0.87
N ASN A 47 17.39 -13.71 0.22
CA ASN A 47 17.81 -14.34 -1.03
C ASN A 47 19.34 -14.50 -1.06
N PRO A 48 19.87 -15.74 -0.98
CA PRO A 48 21.30 -15.99 -0.94
C PRO A 48 21.98 -15.93 -2.31
N LYS A 49 21.24 -15.72 -3.41
CA LYS A 49 21.83 -15.65 -4.76
C LYS A 49 22.64 -14.36 -4.94
N PRO A 50 23.60 -14.34 -5.88
CA PRO A 50 24.21 -13.09 -6.35
C PRO A 50 23.12 -12.09 -6.75
N LYS A 51 23.29 -10.82 -6.35
CA LYS A 51 22.29 -9.75 -6.54
C LYS A 51 20.95 -10.00 -5.81
N GLY A 52 20.91 -10.82 -4.75
CA GLY A 52 19.69 -11.09 -3.98
C GLY A 52 18.95 -9.84 -3.47
N VAL A 53 19.67 -8.74 -3.20
CA VAL A 53 19.07 -7.44 -2.85
C VAL A 53 18.16 -6.90 -3.96
N LEU A 54 18.49 -7.10 -5.24
CA LEU A 54 17.63 -6.68 -6.35
C LEU A 54 16.32 -7.48 -6.35
N VAL A 55 16.40 -8.79 -6.13
CA VAL A 55 15.22 -9.66 -6.04
C VAL A 55 14.34 -9.24 -4.86
N ILE A 56 14.93 -8.87 -3.71
CA ILE A 56 14.17 -8.33 -2.58
C ILE A 56 13.46 -7.04 -2.99
N LYS A 57 14.14 -6.10 -3.64
CA LYS A 57 13.51 -4.86 -4.11
C LYS A 57 12.33 -5.13 -5.05
N GLU A 58 12.49 -6.04 -6.00
CA GLU A 58 11.42 -6.47 -6.91
C GLU A 58 10.26 -7.12 -6.16
N THR A 59 10.54 -7.95 -5.15
CA THR A 59 9.53 -8.57 -4.29
C THR A 59 8.71 -7.53 -3.54
N LEU A 60 9.37 -6.54 -2.93
CA LEU A 60 8.69 -5.47 -2.20
C LEU A 60 7.84 -4.61 -3.13
N LYS A 61 8.35 -4.26 -4.31
CA LYS A 61 7.61 -3.51 -5.33
C LYS A 61 6.38 -4.29 -5.80
N HIS A 62 6.53 -5.58 -6.07
CA HIS A 62 5.43 -6.46 -6.46
C HIS A 62 4.34 -6.51 -5.39
N ALA A 63 4.71 -6.69 -4.11
CA ALA A 63 3.77 -6.71 -3.00
C ALA A 63 2.99 -5.39 -2.86
N GLN A 64 3.68 -4.26 -3.05
CA GLN A 64 3.06 -2.94 -3.06
C GLN A 64 2.07 -2.79 -4.22
N GLU A 65 2.45 -3.19 -5.44
CA GLU A 65 1.58 -3.10 -6.63
C GLU A 65 0.35 -4.00 -6.54
N VAL A 66 0.48 -5.21 -5.96
CA VAL A 66 -0.64 -6.15 -5.77
C VAL A 66 -1.64 -5.66 -4.73
N GLY A 67 -1.16 -4.99 -3.68
CA GLY A 67 -2.03 -4.52 -2.60
C GLY A 67 -2.57 -3.11 -2.79
N ALA A 68 -1.94 -2.27 -3.61
CA ALA A 68 -2.39 -0.90 -3.82
C ALA A 68 -3.69 -0.86 -4.64
N SER A 69 -4.66 -0.08 -4.16
CA SER A 69 -5.91 0.23 -4.85
C SER A 69 -6.33 1.68 -4.54
N GLU A 70 -7.42 2.16 -5.13
CA GLU A 70 -7.96 3.49 -4.81
C GLU A 70 -8.40 3.59 -3.33
N ASP A 71 -8.78 2.47 -2.71
CA ASP A 71 -9.30 2.40 -1.35
C ASP A 71 -8.27 1.94 -0.30
N ALA A 72 -7.04 1.59 -0.72
CA ALA A 72 -6.01 1.09 0.18
C ALA A 72 -4.59 1.51 -0.24
N ASP A 73 -3.86 2.11 0.69
CA ASP A 73 -2.43 2.41 0.54
C ASP A 73 -1.58 1.30 1.17
N VAL A 74 -0.53 0.88 0.46
CA VAL A 74 0.44 -0.10 0.95
C VAL A 74 1.81 0.54 1.01
N THR A 75 2.34 0.65 2.22
CA THR A 75 3.67 1.20 2.49
C THR A 75 4.57 0.12 3.07
N ILE A 76 5.75 -0.05 2.49
CA ILE A 76 6.73 -1.05 2.94
C ILE A 76 8.08 -0.38 3.19
N TYR A 77 8.67 -0.62 4.36
CA TYR A 77 9.97 -0.07 4.73
C TYR A 77 10.83 -1.07 5.48
N LEU A 78 12.15 -0.86 5.39
CA LEU A 78 13.14 -1.69 6.08
C LEU A 78 13.10 -1.39 7.58
N VAL A 79 13.01 -2.46 8.39
CA VAL A 79 13.22 -2.37 9.85
C VAL A 79 14.66 -2.74 10.17
N SER A 80 15.06 -3.94 9.77
CA SER A 80 16.42 -4.48 9.95
C SER A 80 16.54 -5.73 9.10
N PRO A 81 17.56 -5.92 8.25
CA PRO A 81 17.66 -7.15 7.46
C PRO A 81 17.59 -8.41 8.36
N PRO A 82 16.80 -9.44 8.01
CA PRO A 82 15.96 -9.63 6.81
C PRO A 82 14.50 -9.10 6.91
N LYS A 83 14.18 -8.30 7.94
CA LYS A 83 12.84 -7.83 8.31
C LYS A 83 12.45 -6.51 7.65
N TYR A 84 11.30 -6.52 6.98
CA TYR A 84 10.64 -5.39 6.33
C TYR A 84 9.24 -5.26 6.92
N ARG A 85 8.84 -4.06 7.32
CA ARG A 85 7.48 -3.81 7.80
C ARG A 85 6.61 -3.42 6.65
N ILE A 86 5.48 -4.11 6.53
CA ILE A 86 4.38 -3.77 5.64
C ILE A 86 3.27 -3.14 6.47
N VAL A 87 2.77 -2.00 6.02
CA VAL A 87 1.65 -1.27 6.61
C VAL A 87 0.62 -1.05 5.52
N VAL A 88 -0.64 -1.34 5.85
CA VAL A 88 -1.78 -1.09 4.97
C VAL A 88 -2.73 -0.14 5.65
N SER A 89 -3.11 0.93 4.95
CA SER A 89 -4.08 1.92 5.40
C SER A 89 -5.31 1.89 4.50
N ALA A 90 -6.50 1.74 5.07
CA ALA A 90 -7.77 1.69 4.35
C ALA A 90 -8.92 2.28 5.20
N GLU A 91 -10.14 2.35 4.65
CA GLU A 91 -11.30 2.93 5.35
C GLU A 91 -11.78 2.08 6.53
N ASP A 92 -11.63 0.77 6.44
CA ASP A 92 -12.08 -0.18 7.45
C ASP A 92 -11.10 -1.33 7.65
N TYR A 93 -11.15 -1.96 8.83
CA TYR A 93 -10.19 -3.00 9.22
C TYR A 93 -10.30 -4.25 8.36
N LYS A 94 -11.49 -4.58 7.85
CA LYS A 94 -11.69 -5.78 7.04
C LYS A 94 -10.98 -5.61 5.70
N SER A 95 -11.13 -4.44 5.08
CA SER A 95 -10.43 -4.09 3.84
C SER A 95 -8.91 -4.04 4.05
N ALA A 96 -8.46 -3.37 5.12
CA ALA A 96 -7.04 -3.25 5.44
C ALA A 96 -6.37 -4.63 5.68
N GLU A 97 -7.02 -5.52 6.43
CA GLU A 97 -6.54 -6.88 6.69
C GLU A 97 -6.50 -7.75 5.44
N SER A 98 -7.57 -7.69 4.62
CA SER A 98 -7.62 -8.45 3.37
C SER A 98 -6.50 -8.05 2.41
N VAL A 99 -6.22 -6.75 2.30
CA VAL A 99 -5.13 -6.22 1.47
C VAL A 99 -3.77 -6.59 2.05
N LEU A 100 -3.59 -6.48 3.38
CA LEU A 100 -2.35 -6.88 4.05
C LEU A 100 -2.02 -8.36 3.80
N GLU A 101 -3.00 -9.24 3.96
CA GLU A 101 -2.83 -10.68 3.71
C GLU A 101 -2.48 -10.96 2.25
N THR A 102 -3.18 -10.33 1.31
CA THR A 102 -2.94 -10.48 -0.14
C THR A 102 -1.53 -10.03 -0.52
N ALA A 103 -1.14 -8.82 -0.11
CA ALA A 103 0.18 -8.26 -0.38
C ALA A 103 1.29 -9.10 0.24
N ALA A 104 1.15 -9.50 1.51
CA ALA A 104 2.14 -10.31 2.20
C ALA A 104 2.32 -11.70 1.56
N ASN A 105 1.22 -12.38 1.21
CA ASN A 105 1.27 -13.68 0.55
C ASN A 105 1.94 -13.58 -0.83
N SER A 106 1.59 -12.54 -1.62
CA SER A 106 2.22 -12.31 -2.92
C SER A 106 3.74 -12.09 -2.81
N ALA A 107 4.20 -11.38 -1.77
CA ALA A 107 5.61 -11.18 -1.49
C ALA A 107 6.34 -12.51 -1.21
N VAL A 108 5.76 -13.34 -0.34
CA VAL A 108 6.31 -14.65 0.04
C VAL A 108 6.36 -15.60 -1.16
N GLU A 109 5.33 -15.60 -2.00
CA GLU A 109 5.34 -16.38 -3.24
C GLU A 109 6.38 -15.88 -4.24
N PHE A 110 6.45 -14.57 -4.48
CA PHE A 110 7.36 -13.98 -5.45
C PHE A 110 8.82 -14.25 -5.09
N ILE A 111 9.21 -14.05 -3.82
CA ILE A 111 10.59 -14.32 -3.39
C ILE A 111 10.94 -15.81 -3.51
N SER A 112 9.99 -16.70 -3.20
CA SER A 112 10.17 -18.15 -3.28
C SER A 112 10.36 -18.60 -4.73
N LYS A 113 9.54 -18.09 -5.67
CA LYS A 113 9.68 -18.33 -7.12
C LYS A 113 11.04 -17.87 -7.65
N ASN A 114 11.63 -16.83 -7.06
CA ASN A 114 12.94 -16.30 -7.44
C ASN A 114 14.11 -16.92 -6.66
N GLY A 115 13.87 -17.99 -5.89
CA GLY A 115 14.88 -18.77 -5.17
C GLY A 115 15.41 -18.12 -3.91
N GLY A 116 14.62 -17.23 -3.30
CA GLY A 116 14.80 -16.81 -1.93
C GLY A 116 13.84 -17.55 -0.98
N LYS A 117 13.75 -17.07 0.26
CA LYS A 117 12.84 -17.54 1.29
C LYS A 117 12.12 -16.33 1.88
N GLY A 118 10.83 -16.47 2.11
CA GLY A 118 9.97 -15.45 2.71
C GLY A 118 9.10 -16.03 3.80
N SER A 119 8.84 -15.24 4.84
CA SER A 119 7.77 -15.52 5.81
C SER A 119 7.11 -14.22 6.25
N PHE A 120 5.82 -14.30 6.62
CA PHE A 120 5.06 -13.18 7.13
C PHE A 120 4.65 -13.44 8.59
N THR A 121 4.78 -12.41 9.43
CA THR A 121 4.28 -12.41 10.81
C THR A 121 3.40 -11.19 11.02
N ARG A 122 2.15 -11.42 11.43
CA ARG A 122 1.21 -10.36 11.78
C ARG A 122 1.61 -9.71 13.11
N GLU A 123 1.63 -8.39 13.16
CA GLU A 123 1.80 -7.64 14.41
C GLU A 123 0.40 -7.34 14.98
N LYS A 124 0.20 -7.63 16.27
CA LYS A 124 -1.03 -7.30 17.00
C LYS A 124 -1.02 -5.85 17.49
#